data_AF-A0A2K3JKC6-F1
#
_entry.id   AF-A0A2K3JKC6-F1
#
_cell.length_a   1.000
_cell.length_b   1.000
_cell.length_c   1.000
_cell.angle_alpha   90.00
_cell.angle_beta   90.00
_cell.angle_gamma   90.00
#
_symmetry.space_group_name_H-M   'P 1'
#
loop_
_entity.id
_entity.type
_entity.pdbx_description
1 polymer ?
#
loop_
_entity_poly.entity_id
_entity_poly.type
_entity_poly.pdbx_seq_one_letter_code
_entity_poly.pdbx_strand_id
1 'polypeptide(L)'
;RNDVEVLDEPLYAHFLRVSGFDRPYRDQILSNMESDGNKVVNDIIYRPGNNKYRFCKHISKQRVLGLPEDLIKKGKHFIFIRNPLDILPSFGKVVPPSFFELGLLELVQIYNELCDIGKPPPVIDAEELQKDPEDSE
;
A
#
# COMPACT_ATOMS: atom_id res chain seq x y z
N ARG A 1 -13.36 -11.57 -9.99
CA ARG A 1 -12.83 -12.93 -9.69
C ARG A 1 -13.32 -13.31 -8.31
N ASN A 2 -13.99 -14.46 -8.15
CA ASN A 2 -14.66 -14.82 -6.88
C ASN A 2 -13.72 -15.52 -5.88
N ASP A 3 -12.49 -15.82 -6.29
CA ASP A 3 -11.47 -16.50 -5.50
C ASP A 3 -10.52 -15.54 -4.76
N VAL A 4 -10.73 -14.22 -4.90
CA VAL A 4 -9.87 -13.17 -4.33
C VAL A 4 -10.68 -12.28 -3.38
N GLU A 5 -10.23 -12.16 -2.14
CA GLU A 5 -10.67 -11.09 -1.22
C GLU A 5 -9.80 -9.85 -1.44
N VAL A 6 -10.41 -8.67 -1.59
CA VAL A 6 -9.67 -7.41 -1.80
C VAL A 6 -9.77 -6.55 -0.56
N LEU A 7 -8.61 -6.14 -0.03
CA LEU A 7 -8.48 -5.15 1.02
C LEU A 7 -7.88 -3.88 0.44
N ASP A 8 -8.67 -2.81 0.45
CA ASP A 8 -8.25 -1.51 -0.06
C ASP A 8 -7.70 -0.62 1.05
N GLU A 9 -6.38 -0.40 1.05
CA GLU A 9 -5.67 0.45 2.02
C GLU A 9 -5.96 0.13 3.49
N PRO A 10 -5.87 -1.15 3.95
CA PRO A 10 -6.30 -1.52 5.29
C PRO A 10 -5.49 -0.82 6.41
N LEU A 11 -4.30 -0.30 6.10
CA LEU A 11 -3.44 0.45 7.04
C LEU A 11 -3.71 1.96 7.08
N TYR A 12 -4.71 2.47 6.34
CA TYR A 12 -4.87 3.92 6.21
C TYR A 12 -5.21 4.61 7.54
N ALA A 13 -6.11 4.03 8.33
CA ALA A 13 -6.45 4.57 9.64
C ALA A 13 -5.27 4.53 10.61
N HIS A 14 -4.46 3.47 10.56
CA HIS A 14 -3.21 3.39 11.32
C HIS A 14 -2.24 4.51 10.93
N PHE A 15 -2.04 4.72 9.63
CA PHE A 15 -1.22 5.80 9.10
C PHE A 15 -1.71 7.17 9.59
N LEU A 16 -3.00 7.48 9.48
CA LEU A 16 -3.56 8.78 9.94
C LEU A 16 -3.45 8.98 11.45
N ARG A 17 -3.57 7.90 12.23
CA ARG A 17 -3.38 7.93 13.68
C ARG A 17 -1.94 8.26 14.06
N VAL A 18 -0.97 7.59 13.45
CA VAL A 18 0.46 7.72 13.79
C VAL A 18 1.06 9.01 13.24
N SER A 19 0.75 9.36 11.99
CA SER A 19 1.30 10.54 11.33
C SER A 19 0.68 11.85 11.79
N GLY A 20 -0.58 11.82 12.26
CA GLY A 20 -1.34 13.02 12.60
C GLY A 20 -1.72 13.89 11.40
N PHE A 21 -1.58 13.40 10.16
CA PHE A 21 -1.95 14.18 8.98
C PHE A 21 -3.41 14.59 9.01
N ASP A 22 -3.64 15.88 8.79
CA ASP A 22 -4.97 16.41 8.60
C ASP A 22 -5.46 16.09 7.18
N ARG A 23 -6.67 15.53 7.10
CA ARG A 23 -7.35 15.14 5.87
C ARG A 23 -8.83 15.43 6.04
N PRO A 24 -9.54 15.89 4.99
CA PRO A 24 -10.96 16.20 5.08
C PRO A 24 -11.84 15.06 5.63
N TYR A 25 -11.40 13.81 5.45
CA TYR A 25 -12.11 12.59 5.83
C TYR A 25 -11.39 11.80 6.93
N ARG A 26 -10.48 12.44 7.68
CA ARG A 26 -9.67 11.79 8.72
C ARG A 26 -10.53 11.10 9.78
N ASP A 27 -11.48 11.82 10.37
CA ASP A 27 -12.28 11.30 11.47
C ASP A 27 -13.22 10.18 11.02
N GLN A 28 -13.74 10.25 9.80
CA GLN A 28 -14.55 9.18 9.20
C GLN A 28 -13.73 7.90 8.98
N ILE A 29 -12.47 8.03 8.55
CA ILE A 29 -11.58 6.87 8.41
C ILE A 29 -11.28 6.27 9.78
N LEU A 30 -10.92 7.09 10.75
CA LEU A 30 -10.58 6.63 12.10
C LEU A 30 -11.77 6.00 12.83
N SER A 31 -13.02 6.39 12.51
CA SER A 31 -14.22 5.78 13.09
C SER A 31 -14.59 4.45 12.43
N ASN A 32 -14.29 4.27 11.14
CA ASN A 32 -14.78 3.14 10.35
C ASN A 32 -13.74 2.02 10.15
N MET A 33 -12.47 2.27 10.44
CA MET A 33 -11.36 1.35 10.19
C MET A 33 -10.53 1.10 11.45
N GLU A 34 -9.99 -0.10 11.58
CA GLU A 34 -9.05 -0.42 12.66
C GLU A 34 -7.76 0.41 12.51
N SER A 35 -7.36 1.08 13.58
CA SER A 35 -6.21 1.98 13.59
C SER A 35 -4.98 1.37 14.26
N ASP A 36 -5.13 0.27 15.01
CA ASP A 36 -4.01 -0.49 15.57
C ASP A 36 -3.33 -1.34 14.50
N GLY A 37 -2.14 -0.91 14.09
CA GLY A 37 -1.37 -1.57 13.04
C GLY A 37 -1.07 -3.04 13.33
N ASN A 38 -0.94 -3.43 14.61
CA ASN A 38 -0.77 -4.84 14.97
C ASN A 38 -2.01 -5.65 14.63
N LYS A 39 -3.19 -5.14 14.98
CA LYS A 39 -4.47 -5.78 14.67
C LYS A 39 -4.75 -5.77 13.18
N VAL A 40 -4.43 -4.68 12.48
CA VAL A 40 -4.58 -4.63 11.01
C VAL A 40 -3.76 -5.74 10.35
N VAL A 41 -2.49 -5.89 10.73
CA VAL A 41 -1.64 -6.91 10.10
C VAL A 41 -2.09 -8.32 10.49
N ASN A 42 -2.30 -8.60 11.78
CA ASN A 42 -2.57 -9.96 12.24
C ASN A 42 -4.02 -10.40 12.02
N ASP A 43 -4.98 -9.53 12.31
CA ASP A 43 -6.40 -9.88 12.40
C ASP A 43 -7.20 -9.46 11.17
N ILE A 44 -6.61 -8.66 10.26
CA ILE A 44 -7.25 -8.23 9.01
C ILE A 44 -6.48 -8.77 7.79
N ILE A 45 -5.19 -8.45 7.66
CA ILE A 45 -4.38 -8.84 6.50
C ILE A 45 -4.11 -10.35 6.50
N TYR A 46 -3.66 -10.92 7.63
CA TYR A 46 -3.28 -12.35 7.72
C TYR A 46 -4.33 -13.24 8.36
N ARG A 47 -5.55 -12.74 8.62
CA ARG A 47 -6.62 -13.57 9.16
C ARG A 47 -6.94 -14.77 8.26
N PRO A 48 -7.33 -15.93 8.80
CA PRO A 48 -7.88 -17.01 7.99
C PRO A 48 -9.05 -16.52 7.14
N GLY A 49 -9.13 -16.96 5.88
CA GLY A 49 -10.19 -16.57 4.94
C GLY A 49 -10.63 -17.75 4.10
N ASN A 50 -11.83 -17.66 3.53
CA ASN A 50 -12.40 -18.71 2.65
C ASN A 50 -11.92 -18.59 1.20
N ASN A 51 -11.38 -17.42 0.82
CA ASN A 51 -10.91 -17.16 -0.52
C ASN A 51 -9.48 -17.69 -0.69
N LYS A 52 -9.17 -18.17 -1.89
CA LYS A 52 -7.84 -18.72 -2.21
C LYS A 52 -6.75 -17.67 -2.09
N TYR A 53 -7.06 -16.43 -2.45
CA TYR A 53 -6.14 -15.30 -2.40
C TYR A 53 -6.74 -14.13 -1.64
N ARG A 54 -5.86 -13.34 -1.04
CA ARG A 54 -6.18 -12.01 -0.52
C ARG A 54 -5.23 -11.00 -1.12
N PHE A 55 -5.80 -9.98 -1.73
CA PHE A 55 -5.08 -8.88 -2.34
C PHE A 55 -5.16 -7.66 -1.43
N CYS A 56 -4.02 -7.14 -0.98
CA CYS A 56 -3.94 -5.95 -0.14
C CYS A 56 -3.30 -4.82 -0.91
N LYS A 57 -4.09 -3.78 -1.22
CA LYS A 57 -3.56 -2.55 -1.83
C LYS A 57 -3.04 -1.64 -0.72
N HIS A 58 -1.82 -1.14 -0.88
CA HIS A 58 -1.24 -0.16 0.03
C HIS A 58 -0.69 1.02 -0.74
N ILE A 59 -0.77 2.21 -0.14
CA ILE A 59 0.07 3.33 -0.53
C ILE A 59 1.35 3.25 0.30
N SER A 60 2.52 3.34 -0.33
CA SER A 60 3.83 3.08 0.32
C SER A 60 4.01 3.79 1.66
N LYS A 61 3.60 5.06 1.78
CA LYS A 61 3.68 5.85 3.02
C LYS A 61 2.85 5.31 4.20
N GLN A 62 1.92 4.40 3.95
CA GLN A 62 1.18 3.70 5.01
C GLN A 62 2.07 2.71 5.78
N ARG A 63 3.22 2.32 5.22
CA ARG A 63 4.27 1.61 5.93
C ARG A 63 4.97 2.58 6.87
N VAL A 64 4.41 2.74 8.06
CA VAL A 64 5.02 3.52 9.14
C VAL A 64 5.87 2.62 10.05
N LEU A 65 6.76 3.22 10.84
CA LEU A 65 7.57 2.49 11.81
C LEU A 65 6.68 1.80 12.86
N GLY A 66 7.10 0.61 13.31
CA GLY A 66 6.42 -0.14 14.38
C GLY A 66 5.31 -1.09 13.91
N LEU A 67 5.10 -1.24 12.60
CA LEU A 67 4.25 -2.31 12.07
C LEU A 67 4.91 -3.69 12.23
N PRO A 68 4.13 -4.77 12.41
CA PRO A 68 4.67 -6.12 12.45
C PRO A 68 5.52 -6.44 11.22
N GLU A 69 6.68 -7.05 11.45
CA GLU A 69 7.60 -7.47 10.38
C GLU A 69 6.95 -8.43 9.39
N ASP A 70 5.94 -9.17 9.86
CA ASP A 70 5.11 -10.06 9.06
C ASP A 70 4.53 -9.38 7.81
N LEU A 71 4.22 -8.07 7.89
CA LEU A 71 3.71 -7.30 6.75
C LEU A 71 4.65 -7.35 5.53
N ILE A 72 5.98 -7.39 5.75
CA ILE A 72 6.99 -7.46 4.69
C ILE A 72 7.50 -8.90 4.50
N LYS A 73 7.62 -9.66 5.59
CA LYS A 73 8.21 -11.00 5.55
C LYS A 73 7.25 -12.05 4.96
N LYS A 74 5.93 -11.86 5.07
CA LYS A 74 4.91 -12.82 4.62
C LYS A 74 4.17 -12.31 3.38
N GLY A 75 3.74 -13.25 2.54
CA GLY A 75 3.00 -12.95 1.32
C GLY A 75 3.90 -12.78 0.10
N LYS A 76 3.28 -12.34 -0.99
CA LYS A 76 3.96 -11.98 -2.25
C LYS A 76 3.73 -10.49 -2.49
N HIS A 77 4.80 -9.78 -2.82
CA HIS A 77 4.78 -8.35 -3.05
C HIS A 77 5.14 -8.05 -4.50
N PHE A 78 4.53 -7.01 -5.04
CA PHE A 78 4.97 -6.33 -6.24
C PHE A 78 4.83 -4.82 -5.99
N ILE A 79 5.59 -4.03 -6.71
CA ILE A 79 5.57 -2.57 -6.60
C ILE A 79 4.96 -2.02 -7.89
N PHE A 80 3.89 -1.25 -7.76
CA PHE A 80 3.25 -0.58 -8.88
C PHE A 80 3.70 0.89 -8.91
N ILE A 81 4.38 1.28 -9.99
CA ILE A 81 4.88 2.64 -10.18
C ILE A 81 4.18 3.33 -11.34
N ARG A 82 4.29 4.65 -11.35
CA ARG A 82 3.89 5.49 -12.48
C ARG A 82 4.83 6.69 -12.52
N ASN A 83 5.04 7.23 -13.71
CA ASN A 83 5.78 8.48 -13.88
C ASN A 83 5.22 9.57 -12.95
N PRO A 84 6.02 10.11 -12.01
CA PRO A 84 5.53 11.07 -11.02
C PRO A 84 4.96 12.33 -11.67
N LEU A 85 5.48 12.76 -12.83
CA LEU A 85 4.98 13.93 -13.55
C LEU A 85 3.54 13.76 -14.02
N ASP A 86 3.13 12.55 -14.36
CA ASP A 86 1.77 12.24 -14.82
C ASP A 86 0.76 12.17 -13.67
N ILE A 87 1.25 12.01 -12.43
CA ILE A 87 0.42 11.93 -11.23
C ILE A 87 0.07 13.34 -10.73
N LEU A 88 0.98 14.32 -10.89
CA LEU A 88 0.82 15.68 -10.34
C LEU A 88 -0.53 16.36 -10.67
N PRO A 89 -1.05 16.31 -11.91
CA PRO A 89 -2.28 17.04 -12.27
C PRO A 89 -3.53 16.53 -11.55
N SER A 90 -3.61 15.23 -11.28
CA SER A 90 -4.75 14.63 -10.55
C SER A 90 -4.54 14.73 -9.04
N PHE A 91 -3.31 14.61 -8.58
CA PHE A 91 -2.94 14.59 -7.17
C PHE A 91 -3.16 15.95 -6.49
N GLY A 92 -2.80 17.04 -7.18
CA GLY A 92 -2.99 18.41 -6.69
C GLY A 92 -4.45 18.81 -6.41
N LYS A 93 -5.42 18.02 -6.87
CA LYS A 93 -6.85 18.21 -6.56
C LYS A 93 -7.22 17.73 -5.16
N VAL A 94 -6.42 16.84 -4.57
CA VAL A 94 -6.70 16.20 -3.28
C VAL A 94 -5.81 16.80 -2.19
N VAL A 95 -4.49 16.86 -2.45
CA VAL A 95 -3.50 17.44 -1.54
C VAL A 95 -2.39 18.12 -2.35
N PRO A 96 -1.74 19.17 -1.81
CA PRO A 96 -0.57 19.75 -2.45
C PRO A 96 0.50 18.68 -2.69
N PRO A 97 1.01 18.53 -3.93
CA PRO A 97 2.00 17.51 -4.20
C PRO A 97 3.29 17.84 -3.45
N SER A 98 3.82 16.84 -2.75
CA SER A 98 5.14 16.90 -2.13
C SER A 98 5.83 15.55 -2.32
N PHE A 99 7.16 15.53 -2.18
CA PHE A 99 7.91 14.29 -2.29
C PHE A 99 7.42 13.23 -1.30
N PHE A 100 7.06 13.66 -0.09
CA PHE A 100 6.46 12.80 0.93
C PHE A 100 5.07 12.29 0.52
N GLU A 101 4.22 13.16 -0.02
CA GLU A 101 2.87 12.75 -0.41
C GLU A 101 2.86 11.71 -1.54
N LEU A 102 3.85 11.78 -2.44
CA LEU A 102 4.05 10.82 -3.52
C LEU A 102 4.57 9.45 -3.03
N GLY A 103 5.16 9.39 -1.83
CA GLY A 103 5.60 8.14 -1.21
C GLY A 103 6.77 7.42 -1.93
N LEU A 104 7.55 8.16 -2.74
CA LEU A 104 8.61 7.57 -3.58
C LEU A 104 9.78 7.04 -2.75
N LEU A 105 10.12 7.71 -1.65
CA LEU A 105 11.17 7.26 -0.74
C LEU A 105 10.78 5.94 -0.07
N GLU A 106 9.53 5.84 0.37
CA GLU A 106 8.99 4.67 1.03
C GLU A 106 8.93 3.48 0.07
N LEU A 107 8.67 3.70 -1.22
CA LEU A 107 8.79 2.66 -2.25
C LEU A 107 10.21 2.09 -2.35
N VAL A 108 11.22 2.96 -2.39
CA VAL A 108 12.63 2.53 -2.43
C VAL A 108 13.01 1.76 -1.17
N GLN A 109 12.55 2.21 0.00
CA GLN A 109 12.79 1.52 1.27
C GLN A 109 12.15 0.13 1.29
N ILE A 110 10.90 0.00 0.83
CA ILE A 110 10.19 -1.28 0.73
C ILE A 110 10.92 -2.21 -0.25
N TYR A 111 11.35 -1.70 -1.41
CA TYR A 111 12.12 -2.48 -2.38
C TYR A 111 13.41 -3.03 -1.76
N ASN A 112 14.21 -2.16 -1.14
CA ASN A 112 15.49 -2.55 -0.54
C ASN A 112 15.30 -3.59 0.57
N GLU A 113 14.32 -3.41 1.45
CA GLU A 113 14.05 -4.37 2.52
C GLU A 113 13.61 -5.73 1.98
N LEU A 114 12.79 -5.76 0.94
CA LEU A 114 12.39 -7.00 0.27
C LEU A 114 13.58 -7.68 -0.43
N CYS A 115 14.49 -6.92 -1.03
CA CYS A 115 15.75 -7.43 -1.56
C CYS A 115 16.66 -8.02 -0.47
N ASP A 116 16.80 -7.33 0.67
CA ASP A 116 17.65 -7.74 1.79
C ASP A 116 17.18 -9.07 2.41
N ILE A 117 15.87 -9.35 2.41
CA ILE A 117 15.31 -10.64 2.85
C ILE A 117 15.26 -11.71 1.74
N GLY A 118 15.88 -11.44 0.57
CA GLY A 118 15.99 -12.38 -0.54
C GLY A 118 14.70 -12.57 -1.35
N LYS A 119 13.80 -11.59 -1.33
CA LYS A 119 12.51 -11.61 -2.05
C LYS A 119 12.31 -10.33 -2.88
N PRO A 120 13.20 -10.03 -3.85
CA PRO A 120 13.06 -8.82 -4.67
C PRO A 120 11.69 -8.81 -5.35
N PRO A 121 10.89 -7.74 -5.18
CA PRO A 121 9.56 -7.68 -5.76
C PRO A 121 9.64 -7.32 -7.25
N PRO A 122 8.76 -7.86 -8.10
CA PRO A 122 8.53 -7.29 -9.43
C PRO A 122 8.12 -5.82 -9.32
N VAL A 123 8.62 -5.00 -10.23
CA VAL A 123 8.23 -3.60 -10.37
C VAL A 123 7.45 -3.47 -11.67
N ILE A 124 6.20 -3.00 -11.57
CA ILE A 124 5.25 -2.90 -12.67
C ILE A 124 5.02 -1.42 -12.95
N ASP A 125 5.32 -0.97 -14.16
CA ASP A 125 5.03 0.38 -14.62
C ASP A 125 3.59 0.48 -15.15
N ALA A 126 2.85 1.48 -14.68
CA ALA A 126 1.47 1.73 -15.08
C ALA A 126 1.31 2.01 -16.59
N GLU A 127 2.25 2.70 -17.22
CA GLU A 127 2.21 2.97 -18.66
C GLU A 127 2.46 1.70 -19.47
N GLU A 128 3.38 0.84 -19.03
CA GLU A 128 3.65 -0.44 -19.69
C GLU A 128 2.46 -1.38 -19.56
N LEU A 129 1.90 -1.50 -18.35
CA LEU A 129 0.71 -2.31 -18.10
C LEU A 129 -0.51 -1.84 -18.89
N GLN A 130 -0.64 -0.53 -19.15
CA GLN A 130 -1.75 0.00 -19.93
C GLN A 130 -1.61 -0.30 -21.44
N LYS A 131 -0.38 -0.45 -21.94
CA LYS A 131 -0.13 -0.77 -23.35
C LYS A 131 -0.44 -2.24 -23.64
N ASP A 132 -0.19 -3.14 -22.69
CA ASP A 132 -0.47 -4.56 -22.84
C ASP A 132 -0.86 -5.22 -21.50
N PRO A 133 -2.16 -5.20 -21.13
CA PRO A 133 -2.62 -5.67 -19.83
C PRO A 133 -2.65 -7.20 -19.68
N GLU A 134 -2.47 -7.98 -20.75
CA GLU A 134 -2.52 -9.45 -20.70
C GLU A 134 -1.14 -10.12 -20.66
N ASP A 135 -0.07 -9.46 -21.13
CA ASP A 135 1.27 -10.08 -21.37
C ASP A 135 2.34 -9.83 -20.29
N SER A 136 1.97 -9.33 -19.11
CA SER A 136 2.93 -9.17 -17.99
C SER A 136 3.11 -10.48 -17.22
N GLU A 137 3.96 -11.38 -17.74
CA GLU A 137 4.43 -12.62 -17.08
C GLU A 137 5.60 -12.41 -16.09
#